data_AF-A0A382ZXS7-F1
#
_entry.id   AF-A0A382ZXS7-F1
#
_cell.length_a   1.000
_cell.length_b   1.000
_cell.length_c   1.000
_cell.angle_alpha   90.00
_cell.angle_beta   90.00
_cell.angle_gamma   90.00
#
_symmetry.space_group_name_H-M   'P 1'
#
loop_
_entity.id
_entity.type
_entity.pdbx_description
1 polymer ?
#
loop_
_entity_poly.entity_id
_entity_poly.type
_entity_poly.pdbx_seq_one_letter_code
_entity_poly.pdbx_strand_id
1 'polypeptide(L)'
;IPIKITGLPSITSFDLLLPDFQKYKTLITQEMLKNNFLAGTSIFICTEHTDSEVDQYLSLLESIFNKISDCEAGLPVDSLLDGEICESGFTRLN
;
A
#
# COMPACT_ATOMS: atom_id res chain seq x y z
N ILE A 1 4.49 6.16 11.26
CA ILE A 1 3.77 4.86 11.16
C ILE A 1 4.79 3.74 11.34
N PRO A 2 4.53 2.72 12.20
CA PRO A 2 5.44 1.59 12.34
C PRO A 2 5.36 0.67 11.11
N ILE A 3 6.50 0.45 10.44
CA ILE A 3 6.60 -0.34 9.21
C ILE A 3 7.60 -1.49 9.41
N LYS A 4 7.23 -2.69 8.95
CA LYS A 4 8.13 -3.83 8.85
C LYS A 4 8.40 -4.13 7.38
N ILE A 5 9.67 -4.15 6.99
CA ILE A 5 10.10 -4.47 5.62
C ILE A 5 10.60 -5.92 5.59
N THR A 6 10.19 -6.67 4.57
CA THR A 6 10.57 -8.07 4.34
C THR A 6 10.84 -8.32 2.86
N GLY A 7 11.39 -9.48 2.52
CA GLY A 7 11.66 -9.89 1.14
C GLY A 7 13.09 -9.62 0.69
N LEU A 8 13.28 -9.67 -0.63
CA LEU A 8 14.57 -9.44 -1.29
C LEU A 8 14.61 -8.03 -1.87
N PRO A 9 15.79 -7.43 -2.11
CA PRO A 9 15.87 -6.10 -2.72
C PRO A 9 15.10 -5.98 -4.04
N SER A 10 15.03 -7.05 -4.84
CA SER A 10 14.27 -7.10 -6.10
C SER A 10 12.76 -7.24 -5.93
N ILE A 11 12.31 -7.79 -4.79
CA ILE A 11 10.89 -8.03 -4.47
C ILE A 11 10.69 -7.72 -2.99
N THR A 12 10.71 -6.43 -2.69
CA THR A 12 10.57 -5.93 -1.32
C THR A 12 9.10 -5.84 -0.98
N SER A 13 8.73 -6.24 0.23
CA SER A 13 7.36 -6.09 0.74
C SER A 13 7.37 -5.37 2.08
N PHE A 14 6.29 -4.68 2.40
CA PHE A 14 6.13 -3.98 3.68
C PHE A 14 4.79 -4.28 4.33
N ASP A 15 4.79 -4.36 5.65
CA ASP A 15 3.59 -4.46 6.49
C ASP A 15 3.49 -3.24 7.40
N LEU A 16 2.31 -2.64 7.50
CA LEU A 16 2.04 -1.62 8.51
C LEU A 16 1.60 -2.33 9.79
N LEU A 17 2.30 -2.08 10.90
CA LEU A 17 2.01 -2.70 12.18
C LEU A 17 0.88 -1.95 12.91
N LEU A 18 -0.26 -1.84 12.23
CA LEU A 18 -1.45 -1.12 12.68
C LEU A 18 -2.68 -2.06 12.74
N PRO A 19 -3.66 -1.81 13.63
CA PRO A 19 -4.85 -2.65 13.75
C PRO A 19 -5.67 -2.74 12.45
N ASP A 20 -5.84 -1.62 11.74
CA ASP A 20 -6.63 -1.52 10.51
C ASP A 20 -5.81 -1.76 9.23
N PHE A 21 -4.72 -2.53 9.32
CA PHE A 21 -3.81 -2.76 8.18
C PHE A 21 -4.53 -3.21 6.91
N GLN A 22 -5.56 -4.05 7.02
CA GLN A 22 -6.29 -4.54 5.85
C GLN A 22 -7.04 -3.41 5.10
N LYS A 23 -7.59 -2.44 5.84
CA LYS A 23 -8.21 -1.24 5.27
C LYS A 23 -7.17 -0.35 4.61
N TYR A 24 -6.03 -0.15 5.27
CA TYR A 24 -4.94 0.63 4.70
C TYR A 24 -4.33 -0.01 3.45
N LYS A 25 -4.21 -1.34 3.41
CA LYS A 25 -3.78 -2.07 2.22
C LYS A 25 -4.75 -1.86 1.04
N THR A 26 -6.05 -1.85 1.32
CA THR A 26 -7.10 -1.54 0.33
C THR A 26 -6.95 -0.10 -0.17
N LEU A 27 -6.82 0.87 0.75
CA LEU A 27 -6.64 2.29 0.43
C LEU A 27 -5.39 2.53 -0.42
N ILE A 28 -4.25 1.95 -0.06
CA ILE A 28 -3.00 2.04 -0.84
C ILE A 28 -3.23 1.54 -2.26
N THR A 29 -3.82 0.36 -2.40
CA THR A 29 -4.03 -0.25 -3.73
C THR A 29 -4.95 0.62 -4.58
N GLN A 30 -6.06 1.09 -4.01
CA GLN A 30 -7.01 2.00 -4.67
C GLN A 30 -6.34 3.29 -5.15
N GLU A 31 -5.64 4.00 -4.27
CA GLU A 31 -5.06 5.31 -4.59
C GLU A 31 -3.92 5.19 -5.61
N MET A 32 -3.15 4.09 -5.56
CA MET A 32 -2.12 3.82 -6.56
C MET A 32 -2.73 3.49 -7.92
N LEU A 33 -3.81 2.69 -7.96
CA LEU A 33 -4.52 2.38 -9.20
C LEU A 33 -5.13 3.63 -9.86
N LYS A 34 -5.67 4.57 -9.06
CA LYS A 34 -6.14 5.88 -9.57
C LYS A 34 -5.04 6.68 -10.27
N ASN A 35 -3.78 6.45 -9.90
CA ASN A 35 -2.61 7.10 -10.49
C ASN A 35 -1.88 6.20 -11.51
N ASN A 36 -2.55 5.15 -12.02
CA ASN A 36 -2.02 4.19 -13.00
C ASN A 36 -0.86 3.32 -12.49
N PHE A 37 -0.70 3.16 -11.18
CA PHE A 37 0.26 2.22 -10.59
C PHE A 37 -0.44 0.97 -10.09
N LEU A 38 -0.07 -0.18 -10.64
CA LEU A 38 -0.45 -1.48 -10.06
C LEU A 38 0.44 -1.75 -8.84
N ALA A 39 -0.02 -1.33 -7.67
CA ALA A 39 0.76 -1.41 -6.45
C ALA A 39 -0.06 -1.95 -5.28
N GLY A 40 0.63 -2.67 -4.38
CA GLY A 40 0.09 -3.08 -3.09
C GLY A 40 1.21 -3.02 -2.05
N THR A 41 1.27 -4.01 -1.17
CA THR A 41 2.31 -4.11 -0.14
C THR A 41 3.60 -4.76 -0.64
N SER A 42 3.59 -5.32 -1.85
CA SER A 42 4.74 -5.95 -2.50
C SER A 42 5.14 -5.15 -3.73
N ILE A 43 6.43 -4.85 -3.83
CA ILE A 43 7.02 -4.00 -4.86
C ILE A 43 7.96 -4.88 -5.68
N PHE A 44 7.67 -4.98 -6.98
CA PHE A 44 8.50 -5.70 -7.94
C PHE A 44 9.30 -4.68 -8.72
N ILE A 45 10.63 -4.77 -8.62
CA ILE A 45 11.54 -3.81 -9.25
C ILE A 45 12.24 -4.50 -10.43
N CYS A 46 12.21 -3.85 -11.59
CA CYS A 46 12.97 -4.20 -12.80
C CYS A 46 14.06 -3.16 -13.11
N THR A 47 15.11 -3.56 -13.82
CA THR A 47 16.19 -2.67 -14.28
C THR A 47 15.74 -1.64 -15.32
N GLU A 48 14.54 -1.80 -15.88
CA GLU A 48 13.96 -0.87 -16.86
C GLU A 48 13.27 0.33 -16.21
N HIS A 49 13.06 0.31 -14.89
CA HIS A 49 12.46 1.47 -14.22
C HIS A 49 13.41 2.66 -14.26
N THR A 50 12.85 3.80 -14.64
CA THR A 50 13.55 5.09 -14.63
C THR A 50 13.44 5.74 -13.25
N ASP A 51 14.42 6.58 -12.92
CA ASP A 51 14.40 7.34 -11.66
C ASP A 51 13.10 8.15 -11.50
N SER A 52 12.58 8.71 -12.60
CA SER A 52 11.33 9.47 -12.59
C SER A 52 10.11 8.63 -12.21
N GLU A 53 10.03 7.38 -12.65
CA GLU A 53 8.92 6.49 -12.28
C GLU A 53 9.00 6.09 -10.81
N VAL A 54 10.22 5.85 -10.32
CA VAL A 54 10.48 5.55 -8.91
C VAL A 54 10.11 6.74 -8.02
N ASP A 55 10.56 7.95 -8.39
CA ASP A 55 10.25 9.17 -7.65
C ASP A 55 8.74 9.45 -7.61
N GLN A 56 8.04 9.27 -8.74
CA GLN A 56 6.59 9.42 -8.80
C GLN A 56 5.87 8.39 -7.92
N TYR A 57 6.29 7.12 -7.97
CA TYR A 57 5.75 6.06 -7.14
C TYR A 57 5.91 6.38 -5.64
N LEU A 58 7.11 6.80 -5.23
CA LEU A 58 7.42 7.13 -3.84
C LEU A 58 6.65 8.35 -3.36
N SER A 59 6.53 9.39 -4.19
CA SER A 59 5.75 10.59 -3.89
C SER A 59 4.26 10.29 -3.66
N LEU A 60 3.68 9.42 -4.49
CA LEU A 60 2.30 8.96 -4.33
C LEU A 60 2.14 8.15 -3.04
N LEU A 61 3.07 7.24 -2.75
CA LEU A 61 3.04 6.43 -1.53
C LEU A 61 3.16 7.29 -0.27
N GLU A 62 4.02 8.32 -0.28
CA GLU A 62 4.17 9.29 0.81
C GLU A 62 2.85 10.04 1.07
N SER A 63 2.18 10.50 0.02
CA SER A 63 0.86 11.14 0.13
C SER A 63 -0.17 10.22 0.79
N ILE A 64 -0.20 8.94 0.41
CA ILE A 64 -1.10 7.95 1.01
C ILE A 64 -0.73 7.69 2.47
N PHE A 65 0.56 7.60 2.82
CA PHE A 65 1.00 7.40 4.20
C PHE A 65 0.64 8.59 5.10
N ASN A 66 0.64 9.82 4.57
CA ASN A 66 0.11 10.98 5.30
C ASN A 66 -1.39 10.83 5.59
N LYS A 67 -2.20 10.41 4.60
CA LYS A 67 -3.63 10.11 4.83
C LYS A 67 -3.86 9.02 5.88
N ILE A 68 -3.02 7.98 5.89
CA ILE A 68 -3.07 6.92 6.91
C ILE A 68 -2.74 7.49 8.29
N SER A 69 -1.77 8.40 8.38
CA SER A 69 -1.46 9.08 9.63
C SER A 69 -2.63 9.92 10.14
N ASP A 70 -3.37 10.58 9.25
CA ASP A 70 -4.60 11.32 9.61
C ASP A 70 -5.71 10.36 10.09
N CYS A 71 -5.77 9.14 9.54
CA CYS A 71 -6.70 8.10 10.00
C CYS A 71 -6.38 7.67 11.44
N GLU A 72 -5.12 7.45 11.75
CA GLU A 72 -4.67 7.15 13.12
C GLU A 72 -4.89 8.32 14.09
N ALA A 73 -5.02 9.55 13.57
CA ALA A 73 -5.37 10.74 14.36
C ALA A 73 -6.89 10.93 14.57
N GLY A 74 -7.73 10.07 14.00
CA GLY A 74 -9.18 10.05 14.22
C GLY A 74 -10.04 10.22 12.95
N LEU A 75 -9.44 10.32 11.77
CA LEU A 75 -10.20 10.28 10.51
C LEU A 75 -10.69 8.84 10.24
N PRO A 76 -11.98 8.60 9.97
CA PRO A 76 -12.48 7.26 9.71
C PRO A 76 -12.02 6.78 8.32
N VAL A 77 -11.11 5.80 8.28
CA VAL A 77 -10.59 5.21 7.03
C VAL A 77 -11.70 4.66 6.13
N ASP A 78 -12.80 4.15 6.69
CA ASP A 78 -13.94 3.63 5.93
C ASP A 78 -14.61 4.69 5.05
N SER A 79 -14.43 5.98 5.36
CA SER A 79 -14.93 7.08 4.52
C SER A 79 -14.07 7.36 3.27
N LEU A 80 -12.86 6.79 3.22
CA LEU A 80 -11.89 6.96 2.13
C LEU A 80 -11.87 5.77 1.17
N LEU A 81 -12.51 4.67 1.53
CA LEU A 81 -12.56 3.45 0.71
C LEU A 81 -13.73 3.54 -0.28
N ASP A 82 -13.45 3.32 -1.56
CA ASP A 82 -14.44 3.32 -2.64
C ASP A 82 -15.15 1.97 -2.79
N GLY A 83 -14.70 0.93 -2.06
CA GLY A 83 -15.17 -0.44 -2.21
C GLY A 83 -14.89 -1.31 -1.00
N GLU A 84 -15.08 -2.62 -1.17
CA GLU A 84 -14.92 -3.62 -0.12
C GLU A 84 -13.45 -3.75 0.32
N ILE A 85 -13.26 -4.05 1.60
CA ILE A 85 -11.93 -4.29 2.19
C ILE A 85 -11.37 -5.59 1.60
N CYS A 86 -10.12 -5.57 1.16
CA CYS A 86 -9.51 -6.76 0.57
C CYS A 86 -9.37 -7.90 1.60
N GLU A 87 -9.57 -9.14 1.15
CA GLU A 87 -9.50 -10.32 2.01
C GLU A 87 -8.06 -10.67 2.42
N SER A 88 -7.92 -11.27 3.60
CA SER A 88 -6.64 -11.73 4.12
C SER A 88 -6.28 -13.10 3.55
N GLY A 89 -5.62 -13.10 2.40
CA GLY A 89 -4.99 -14.29 1.80
C GLY A 89 -5.95 -15.26 1.13
N PHE A 90 -5.37 -16.25 0.44
CA PHE A 90 -6.09 -17.37 -0.15
C PHE A 90 -5.71 -18.64 0.61
N THR A 91 -6.70 -19.32 1.17
CA THR A 91 -6.49 -20.69 1.67
C THR A 91 -6.73 -21.63 0.49
N ARG A 92 -5.81 -22.58 0.26
CA ARG A 92 -6.07 -23.64 -0.71
C ARG A 92 -7.28 -24.45 -0.24
N LEU A 93 -8.24 -24.67 -1.14
CA LEU A 93 -9.31 -25.64 -0.93
C LEU A 93 -8.64 -27.03 -0.92
N ASN A 94 -8.57 -27.69 0.23
CA ASN A 94 -8.20 -29.10 0.33
C ASN A 94 -9.47 -29.95 0.35
#